data_AF-A0A519Y0F2-F1
#
_entry.id   AF-A0A519Y0F2-F1
#
_cell.length_a   1.000
_cell.length_b   1.000
_cell.length_c   1.000
_cell.angle_alpha   90.00
_cell.angle_beta   90.00
_cell.angle_gamma   90.00
#
_symmetry.space_group_name_H-M   'P 1'
#
loop_
_entity.id
_entity.type
_entity.pdbx_description
1 polymer ?
#
loop_
_entity_poly.entity_id
_entity_poly.type
_entity_poly.pdbx_seq_one_letter_code
_entity_poly.pdbx_strand_id
1 'polypeptide(L)'
;MNPTPEQDQRDTSAERFLRLVQAKRRGTLKVYLGLAAGVGKTYRMLQEAHDLHSHGVDVLLGYVETHGRAGTVAQLRQVPLLPRKQVFYKGHAVEE
;
A
#
# COMPACT_ATOMS: atom_id res chain seq x y z
N MET A 1 19.71 3.93 42.92
CA MET A 1 19.71 2.46 42.76
C MET A 1 20.23 2.19 41.37
N ASN A 2 21.45 1.66 41.25
CA ASN A 2 22.07 1.45 39.93
C ASN A 2 21.40 0.24 39.24
N PRO A 3 21.07 0.35 37.95
CA PRO A 3 20.48 -0.77 37.21
C PRO A 3 21.45 -1.94 37.16
N THR A 4 20.92 -3.17 37.28
CA THR A 4 21.72 -4.39 37.19
C THR A 4 22.12 -4.68 35.74
N PRO A 5 23.24 -5.41 35.48
CA PRO A 5 23.76 -5.67 34.14
C PRO A 5 22.75 -6.30 33.16
N GLU A 6 21.79 -7.09 33.67
CA GLU A 6 20.70 -7.70 32.88
C GLU A 6 19.61 -6.72 32.42
N GLN A 7 19.47 -5.56 33.09
CA GLN A 7 18.55 -4.48 32.67
C GLN A 7 19.21 -3.65 31.56
N ASP A 8 20.49 -3.32 31.73
CA ASP A 8 21.30 -2.57 30.77
C ASP A 8 21.42 -3.29 29.40
N GLN A 9 21.52 -4.62 29.43
CA GLN A 9 21.58 -5.47 28.23
C GLN A 9 20.23 -5.64 27.51
N ARG A 10 19.10 -5.54 28.25
CA ARG A 10 17.74 -5.58 27.66
C ARG A 10 17.38 -4.25 27.00
N ASP A 11 17.69 -3.14 27.65
CA ASP A 11 17.41 -1.80 27.14
C ASP A 11 18.17 -1.54 25.82
N THR A 12 19.45 -1.91 25.76
CA THR A 12 20.25 -1.83 24.52
C THR A 12 19.72 -2.72 23.39
N SER A 13 19.13 -3.88 23.72
CA SER A 13 18.56 -4.78 22.71
C SER A 13 17.26 -4.25 22.10
N ALA A 14 16.39 -3.66 22.93
CA ALA A 14 15.13 -3.06 22.51
C ALA A 14 15.38 -1.80 21.67
N GLU A 15 16.29 -0.93 22.10
CA GLU A 15 16.71 0.24 21.34
C GLU A 15 17.32 -0.13 19.99
N ARG A 16 18.14 -1.19 19.94
CA ARG A 16 18.73 -1.69 18.70
C ARG A 16 17.65 -2.23 17.75
N PHE A 17 16.67 -2.96 18.26
CA PHE A 17 15.54 -3.44 17.46
C PHE A 17 14.70 -2.28 16.91
N LEU A 18 14.38 -1.30 17.74
CA LEU A 18 13.67 -0.09 17.31
C LEU A 18 14.46 0.68 16.25
N ARG A 19 15.79 0.79 16.38
CA ARG A 19 16.65 1.39 15.32
C ARG A 19 16.61 0.60 14.02
N LEU A 20 16.57 -0.73 14.07
CA LEU A 20 16.45 -1.56 12.86
C LEU A 20 15.08 -1.40 12.19
N VAL A 21 14.01 -1.32 12.98
CA VAL A 21 12.65 -1.02 12.50
C VAL A 21 12.59 0.38 11.89
N GLN A 22 13.17 1.38 12.57
CA GLN A 22 13.25 2.75 12.08
C GLN A 22 14.18 2.90 10.87
N ALA A 23 15.24 2.09 10.72
CA ALA A 23 16.11 2.13 9.54
C ALA A 23 15.39 1.65 8.26
N LYS A 24 14.28 0.90 8.39
CA LYS A 24 13.42 0.48 7.27
C LYS A 24 12.46 1.60 6.78
N ARG A 25 12.85 2.88 6.81
CA ARG A 25 11.99 3.99 6.28
C ARG A 25 11.78 3.97 4.77
N ARG A 26 12.40 3.04 4.03
CA ARG A 26 12.27 2.98 2.57
C ARG A 26 10.96 2.29 2.20
N GLY A 27 10.19 2.89 1.31
CA GLY A 27 8.99 2.26 0.76
C GLY A 27 9.31 0.90 0.13
N THR A 28 8.36 -0.03 0.24
CA THR A 28 8.43 -1.34 -0.39
C THR A 28 7.56 -1.36 -1.64
N LEU A 29 8.02 -2.06 -2.67
CA LEU A 29 7.23 -2.34 -3.87
C LEU A 29 6.80 -3.80 -3.85
N LYS A 30 5.48 -4.03 -3.80
CA LYS A 30 4.89 -5.36 -3.95
C LYS A 30 4.33 -5.51 -5.36
N VAL A 31 4.72 -6.57 -6.06
CA VAL A 31 4.28 -6.84 -7.44
C VAL A 31 3.46 -8.13 -7.47
N TYR A 32 2.24 -8.06 -8.03
CA TYR A 32 1.38 -9.22 -8.25
C TYR A 32 1.57 -9.70 -9.69
N LEU A 33 2.35 -10.78 -9.86
CA LEU A 33 2.59 -11.39 -11.17
C LEU A 33 1.50 -12.41 -11.51
N GLY A 34 1.25 -12.59 -12.80
CA GLY A 34 0.27 -13.57 -13.28
C GLY A 34 0.44 -13.82 -14.77
N LEU A 35 0.49 -15.10 -15.15
CA LEU A 35 0.91 -15.60 -16.45
C LEU A 35 -0.15 -15.51 -17.56
N ALA A 36 -1.34 -14.98 -17.26
CA ALA A 36 -2.39 -14.78 -18.24
C ALA A 36 -3.26 -13.54 -17.92
N ALA A 37 -4.05 -13.11 -18.92
CA ALA A 37 -5.10 -12.12 -18.72
C ALA A 37 -6.24 -12.71 -17.89
N GLY A 38 -6.84 -11.92 -17.02
CA GLY A 38 -7.99 -12.38 -16.20
C GLY A 38 -7.64 -13.17 -14.95
N VAL A 39 -6.38 -13.54 -14.72
CA VAL A 39 -5.93 -14.31 -13.53
C VAL A 39 -6.09 -13.59 -12.17
N GLY A 40 -6.70 -12.39 -12.15
CA GLY A 40 -7.06 -11.72 -10.91
C GLY A 40 -5.98 -10.84 -10.26
N LYS A 41 -4.91 -10.45 -10.96
CA LYS A 41 -3.84 -9.58 -10.44
C LYS A 41 -4.39 -8.31 -9.75
N THR A 42 -5.16 -7.52 -10.48
CA THR A 42 -5.79 -6.29 -9.97
C THR A 42 -6.75 -6.57 -8.82
N TYR A 43 -7.54 -7.65 -8.95
CA TYR A 43 -8.51 -8.03 -7.92
C TYR A 43 -7.82 -8.39 -6.60
N ARG A 44 -6.73 -9.17 -6.64
CA ARG A 44 -5.98 -9.55 -5.44
C ARG A 44 -5.26 -8.35 -4.81
N MET A 45 -4.71 -7.47 -5.63
CA MET A 45 -4.13 -6.20 -5.16
C MET A 45 -5.16 -5.34 -4.41
N LEU A 46 -6.37 -5.22 -4.95
CA LEU A 46 -7.45 -4.46 -4.32
C LEU A 46 -8.00 -5.11 -3.04
N GLN A 47 -8.06 -6.44 -2.97
CA GLN A 47 -8.38 -7.14 -1.72
C GLN A 47 -7.40 -6.78 -0.61
N GLU A 48 -6.10 -6.80 -0.90
CA GLU A 48 -5.09 -6.44 0.09
C GLU A 48 -5.15 -4.96 0.46
N ALA A 49 -5.43 -4.06 -0.49
CA ALA A 49 -5.67 -2.65 -0.20
C ALA A 49 -6.85 -2.46 0.75
N HIS A 50 -7.94 -3.22 0.56
CA HIS A 50 -9.09 -3.22 1.46
C HIS A 50 -8.74 -3.76 2.85
N ASP A 51 -8.02 -4.88 2.92
CA ASP A 51 -7.56 -5.45 4.19
C ASP A 51 -6.69 -4.44 4.95
N LEU A 52 -5.72 -3.80 4.30
CA LEU A 52 -4.89 -2.76 4.92
C LEU A 52 -5.72 -1.56 5.40
N HIS A 53 -6.64 -1.08 4.57
CA HIS A 53 -7.50 0.05 4.91
C HIS A 53 -8.40 -0.25 6.11
N SER A 54 -9.01 -1.44 6.16
CA SER A 54 -9.84 -1.88 7.29
C SER A 54 -9.07 -2.04 8.60
N HIS A 55 -7.75 -2.27 8.53
CA HIS A 55 -6.86 -2.29 9.69
C HIS A 55 -6.29 -0.90 10.06
N GLY A 56 -6.81 0.17 9.46
CA GLY A 56 -6.44 1.54 9.79
C GLY A 56 -5.12 2.01 9.16
N VAL A 57 -4.60 1.29 8.15
CA VAL A 57 -3.48 1.79 7.34
C VAL A 57 -4.00 2.87 6.39
N ASP A 58 -3.24 3.96 6.26
CA ASP A 58 -3.54 5.00 5.27
C ASP A 58 -3.24 4.46 3.86
N VAL A 59 -4.31 4.19 3.11
CA VAL A 59 -4.26 3.57 1.78
C VAL A 59 -4.97 4.48 0.79
N LEU A 60 -4.29 4.78 -0.31
CA LEU A 60 -4.82 5.55 -1.42
C LEU A 60 -4.58 4.78 -2.73
N LEU A 61 -5.65 4.59 -3.50
CA LEU A 61 -5.54 4.08 -4.86
C LEU A 61 -5.13 5.22 -5.78
N GLY A 62 -3.98 5.08 -6.45
CA GLY A 62 -3.48 6.07 -7.42
C GLY A 62 -4.07 5.86 -8.82
N TYR A 63 -3.95 4.65 -9.35
CA TYR A 63 -4.49 4.28 -10.66
C TYR A 63 -4.97 2.83 -10.65
N VAL A 64 -6.16 2.58 -11.19
CA VAL A 64 -6.71 1.23 -11.31
C VAL A 64 -7.42 1.05 -12.65
N GLU A 65 -6.92 0.11 -13.44
CA GLU A 65 -7.57 -0.35 -14.66
C GLU A 65 -8.51 -1.53 -14.34
N THR A 66 -9.83 -1.31 -14.46
CA THR A 66 -10.83 -2.35 -14.14
C THR A 66 -11.22 -3.20 -15.34
N HIS A 67 -10.99 -2.71 -16.57
CA HIS A 67 -11.50 -3.30 -17.80
C HIS A 67 -13.00 -3.66 -17.76
N GLY A 68 -13.81 -2.89 -17.01
CA GLY A 68 -15.26 -3.10 -16.90
C GLY A 68 -15.70 -4.32 -16.06
N ARG A 69 -14.78 -5.00 -15.37
CA ARG A 69 -15.14 -6.16 -14.54
C ARG A 69 -15.89 -5.73 -13.29
N ALA A 70 -17.18 -6.06 -13.23
CA ALA A 70 -18.08 -5.63 -12.15
C ALA A 70 -17.53 -5.92 -10.73
N GLY A 71 -16.99 -7.13 -10.51
CA GLY A 71 -16.39 -7.49 -9.22
C GLY A 71 -15.18 -6.65 -8.83
N THR A 72 -14.37 -6.20 -9.80
CA THR A 72 -13.22 -5.31 -9.57
C THR A 72 -13.69 -3.87 -9.33
N VAL A 73 -14.69 -3.39 -10.09
CA VAL A 73 -15.28 -2.06 -9.88
C VAL A 73 -15.90 -1.93 -8.48
N ALA A 74 -16.54 -2.99 -7.99
CA ALA A 74 -17.13 -3.00 -6.65
C ALA A 74 -16.10 -2.77 -5.53
N GLN A 75 -14.88 -3.29 -5.70
CA GLN A 75 -13.80 -3.14 -4.71
C GLN A 75 -13.28 -1.70 -4.59
N LEU A 76 -13.42 -0.88 -5.64
CA LEU A 76 -12.99 0.52 -5.61
C LEU A 76 -13.75 1.37 -4.59
N ARG A 77 -14.97 0.96 -4.21
CA ARG A 77 -15.83 1.74 -3.31
C ARG A 77 -15.36 1.73 -1.85
N GLN A 78 -14.44 0.83 -1.51
CA GLN A 78 -14.05 0.56 -0.12
C GLN A 78 -12.69 1.14 0.25
N VAL A 79 -11.98 1.74 -0.70
CA VAL A 79 -10.67 2.36 -0.50
C VAL A 79 -10.66 3.71 -1.20
N PRO A 80 -10.17 4.79 -0.58
CA PRO A 80 -10.05 6.09 -1.23
C PRO A 80 -9.32 6.01 -2.58
N LEU A 81 -9.89 6.64 -3.60
CA LEU A 81 -9.32 6.75 -4.94
C LEU A 81 -8.93 8.20 -5.20
N LEU A 82 -7.68 8.43 -5.62
CA LEU A 82 -7.22 9.75 -6.04
C LEU A 82 -7.92 10.13 -7.35
N PRO A 83 -8.65 11.27 -7.41
CA PRO A 83 -9.27 11.73 -8.65
C PRO A 83 -8.22 12.01 -9.71
N ARG A 84 -8.47 11.55 -10.94
CA ARG A 84 -7.61 11.84 -12.09
C ARG A 84 -7.73 13.30 -12.48
N LYS A 85 -6.61 13.91 -12.82
CA LYS A 85 -6.55 15.29 -13.25
C LYS A 85 -6.89 15.36 -14.74
N GLN A 86 -7.90 16.15 -15.08
CA GLN A 86 -8.20 16.45 -16.48
C GLN A 86 -7.29 17.58 -16.97
N VAL A 87 -6.56 17.33 -18.05
CA VAL A 87 -5.66 18.28 -18.67
C VAL A 87 -6.02 18.44 -20.14
N PHE A 88 -6.13 19.68 -20.61
CA PHE A 88 -6.23 19.96 -22.04
C PHE A 88 -4.83 20.04 -22.63
N TYR A 89 -4.46 19.04 -23.43
CA TYR A 89 -3.16 18.97 -24.09
C TYR A 89 -3.34 18.83 -25.60
N LYS A 90 -2.74 19.75 -26.37
CA LYS A 90 -2.79 19.76 -27.85
C LYS A 90 -4.20 19.60 -28.45
N GLY A 91 -5.19 20.25 -27.84
CA GLY A 91 -6.59 20.21 -28.31
C GLY A 91 -7.40 18.99 -27.88
N HIS A 92 -6.82 18.09 -27.06
CA HIS A 92 -7.52 16.92 -26.52
C HIS A 92 -7.58 16.99 -24.99
N ALA A 93 -8.73 16.60 -24.42
CA ALA A 93 -8.84 16.35 -22.99
C ALA A 93 -8.21 14.98 -22.68
N VAL A 94 -7.22 14.97 -21.80
CA VAL A 94 -6.54 13.77 -21.30
C VAL A 94 -6.66 13.70 -19.79
N GLU A 95 -6.73 12.48 -19.27
CA GLU A 95 -6.76 12.22 -17.82
C GLU A 95 -5.41 11.65 -17.36
N GLU A 96 -4.74 12.34 -16.43
CA GLU A 96 -3.51 11.89 -15.77
C GLU A 96 -3.74 11.55 -14.29
#